data_AF-A0A072P4X6-F1
#
_entry.id   AF-A0A072P4X6-F1
#
_cell.length_a   1.000
_cell.length_b   1.000
_cell.length_c   1.000
_cell.angle_alpha   90.00
_cell.angle_beta   90.00
_cell.angle_gamma   90.00
#
_symmetry.space_group_name_H-M   'P 1'
#
loop_
_entity.id
_entity.type
_entity.pdbx_description
1 polymer ?
#
loop_
_entity_poly.entity_id
_entity_poly.type
_entity_poly.pdbx_seq_one_letter_code
_entity_poly.pdbx_strand_id
1 'polypeptide(L)'
;MLLHSLPRAARASSTTSKICTRATSSTIRSFQSSARSLAPTFTAVHQAPITSQSQSRSAHAISNPTLAGIEKRWEAMPPQEQADLWMALRDRMKVDWHEMTLQEKKAAWWIAFGPHGPRAEAPPGEWTKVFLYTMAGVGISVALFYAIHSFARPPPRSMTKEWQEATNEYLKSEKSNPLYGISSEGYSGPGHVQSKSAKSQGISLEAEE
;
A
#
# COMPACT_ATOMS: atom_id res chain seq x y z
N MET A 1 -41.88 16.47 -48.71
CA MET A 1 -41.09 17.24 -47.71
C MET A 1 -41.20 16.52 -46.38
N LEU A 2 -40.09 16.48 -45.62
CA LEU A 2 -39.85 15.83 -44.31
C LEU A 2 -38.97 14.56 -44.36
N LEU A 3 -37.68 14.81 -44.60
CA LEU A 3 -36.56 13.96 -44.20
C LEU A 3 -36.44 14.02 -42.67
N HIS A 4 -36.55 12.89 -41.98
CA HIS A 4 -36.13 12.77 -40.58
C HIS A 4 -34.95 11.79 -40.51
N SER A 5 -33.77 12.37 -40.32
CA SER A 5 -32.49 11.70 -40.10
C SER A 5 -32.43 11.07 -38.71
N LEU A 6 -31.96 9.82 -38.65
CA LEU A 6 -31.51 9.15 -37.43
C LEU A 6 -30.18 9.75 -36.93
N PRO A 7 -29.96 9.90 -35.62
CA PRO A 7 -28.63 9.88 -35.06
C PRO A 7 -28.36 8.57 -34.28
N ARG A 8 -27.26 7.94 -34.72
CA ARG A 8 -26.54 6.82 -34.15
C ARG A 8 -25.96 7.19 -32.77
N ALA A 9 -26.47 6.58 -31.70
CA ALA A 9 -25.91 6.74 -30.35
C ALA A 9 -24.68 5.82 -30.18
N ALA A 10 -23.48 6.41 -30.26
CA ALA A 10 -22.24 5.75 -29.92
C ALA A 10 -21.91 6.00 -28.44
N ARG A 11 -21.73 4.90 -27.70
CA ARG A 11 -21.23 4.82 -26.33
C ARG A 11 -19.73 5.13 -26.32
N ALA A 12 -19.32 6.17 -25.60
CA ALA A 12 -17.92 6.42 -25.29
C ALA A 12 -17.76 6.70 -23.79
N SER A 13 -16.93 5.88 -23.17
CA SER A 13 -16.58 5.83 -21.76
C SER A 13 -15.67 7.01 -21.40
N SER A 14 -16.01 7.79 -20.38
CA SER A 14 -15.15 8.85 -19.84
C SER A 14 -14.27 8.28 -18.73
N THR A 15 -13.03 7.91 -19.06
CA THR A 15 -11.95 7.64 -18.11
C THR A 15 -11.33 8.97 -17.68
N THR A 16 -11.47 9.34 -16.41
CA THR A 16 -10.87 10.56 -15.85
C THR A 16 -9.41 10.30 -15.50
N SER A 17 -8.49 10.63 -16.41
CA SER A 17 -7.05 10.67 -16.13
C SER A 17 -6.66 12.00 -15.48
N LYS A 18 -6.18 11.97 -14.23
CA LYS A 18 -5.58 13.12 -13.55
C LYS A 18 -4.14 13.30 -14.04
N ILE A 19 -3.90 14.26 -14.93
CA ILE A 19 -2.56 14.69 -15.33
C ILE A 19 -2.06 15.73 -14.33
N CYS A 20 -0.94 15.42 -13.69
CA CYS A 20 -0.19 16.32 -12.82
C CYS A 20 0.63 17.27 -13.72
N THR A 21 0.31 18.56 -13.72
CA THR A 21 1.15 19.61 -14.34
C THR A 21 1.95 20.30 -13.24
N ARG A 22 3.26 20.05 -13.24
CA ARG A 22 4.26 20.71 -12.40
C ARG A 22 4.51 22.11 -12.98
N ALA A 23 3.88 23.13 -12.42
CA ALA A 23 4.17 24.52 -12.73
C ALA A 23 5.51 24.93 -12.09
N THR A 24 6.50 25.24 -12.91
CA THR A 24 7.75 25.90 -12.49
C THR A 24 7.55 27.40 -12.51
N SER A 25 7.34 28.01 -11.35
CA SER A 25 7.29 29.46 -11.19
C SER A 25 8.72 30.04 -11.25
N SER A 26 9.10 30.58 -12.41
CA SER A 26 10.32 31.39 -12.56
C SER A 26 10.00 32.86 -12.29
N THR A 27 10.19 33.32 -11.06
CA THR A 27 10.04 34.74 -10.69
C THR A 27 11.28 35.52 -11.09
N ILE A 28 11.19 36.28 -12.18
CA ILE A 28 12.21 37.24 -12.60
C ILE A 28 12.01 38.51 -11.76
N ARG A 29 12.95 38.80 -10.84
CA ARG A 29 12.93 40.01 -10.01
C ARG A 29 13.77 41.09 -10.72
N SER A 30 13.10 42.13 -11.21
CA SER A 30 13.73 43.32 -11.80
C SER A 30 14.36 44.20 -10.71
N PHE A 31 15.66 44.48 -10.84
CA PHE A 31 16.37 45.45 -9.99
C PHE A 31 16.18 46.86 -10.56
N GLN A 32 15.51 47.74 -9.81
CA GLN A 32 15.59 49.18 -10.06
C GLN A 32 16.70 49.76 -9.17
N SER A 33 17.73 50.29 -9.82
CA SER A 33 18.78 51.06 -9.17
C SER A 33 18.33 52.52 -9.04
N SER A 34 18.19 53.01 -7.81
CA SER A 34 18.04 54.44 -7.52
C SER A 34 19.17 54.85 -6.59
N ALA A 35 20.18 55.50 -7.17
CA ALA A 35 21.26 56.10 -6.42
C ALA A 35 20.78 57.42 -5.81
N ARG A 36 20.65 57.45 -4.47
CA ARG A 36 20.64 58.69 -3.69
C ARG A 36 21.79 58.63 -2.69
N SER A 37 22.81 59.45 -2.95
CA SER A 37 23.92 59.70 -2.04
C SER A 37 23.42 60.60 -0.91
N LEU A 38 23.41 60.08 0.31
CA LEU A 38 23.32 60.87 1.54
C LEU A 38 24.52 60.48 2.40
N ALA A 39 25.47 61.42 2.54
CA ALA A 39 26.65 61.24 3.37
C ALA A 39 26.23 61.22 4.86
N PRO A 40 26.58 60.19 5.64
CA PRO A 40 26.37 60.22 7.08
C PRO A 40 27.53 60.97 7.75
N THR A 41 27.21 62.06 8.43
CA THR A 41 28.12 62.72 9.39
C THR A 41 28.19 61.86 10.64
N PHE A 42 29.33 61.26 10.94
CA PHE A 42 29.52 60.42 12.13
C PHE A 42 29.91 61.31 13.32
N THR A 43 28.98 61.56 14.25
CA THR A 43 29.31 62.06 15.58
C THR A 43 29.70 60.88 16.45
N ALA A 44 30.97 60.78 16.84
CA ALA A 44 31.45 59.76 17.76
C ALA A 44 30.90 60.01 19.17
N VAL A 45 29.81 59.31 19.53
CA VAL A 45 29.40 59.15 20.93
C VAL A 45 30.12 57.92 21.48
N HIS A 46 31.03 58.11 22.42
CA HIS A 46 31.61 57.05 23.22
C HIS A 46 30.53 56.44 24.12
N GLN A 47 29.86 55.40 23.65
CA GLN A 47 29.03 54.56 24.49
C GLN A 47 29.90 53.46 25.08
N ALA A 48 29.93 53.38 26.41
CA ALA A 48 30.68 52.35 27.14
C ALA A 48 30.28 50.95 26.65
N PRO A 49 31.23 50.00 26.55
CA PRO A 49 30.93 48.65 26.09
C PRO A 49 29.92 48.01 27.05
N ILE A 50 28.70 47.79 26.55
CA ILE A 50 27.77 46.87 27.18
C ILE A 50 28.43 45.49 27.13
N THR A 51 28.94 45.04 28.28
CA THR A 51 29.35 43.66 28.43
C THR A 51 28.09 42.80 28.28
N SER A 52 27.84 42.27 27.08
CA SER A 52 26.96 41.12 26.93
C SER A 52 27.58 40.01 27.77
N GLN A 53 27.07 39.82 28.98
CA GLN A 53 27.35 38.64 29.77
C GLN A 53 26.79 37.45 28.98
N SER A 54 27.62 36.89 28.11
CA SER A 54 27.39 35.58 27.53
C SER A 54 27.37 34.61 28.70
N GLN A 55 26.17 34.32 29.21
CA GLN A 55 26.01 33.29 30.21
C GLN A 55 26.45 31.98 29.56
N SER A 56 27.67 31.54 29.86
CA SER A 56 28.07 30.16 29.65
C SER A 56 27.24 29.33 30.63
N ARG A 57 26.01 29.02 30.24
CA ARG A 57 25.22 28.01 30.93
C ARG A 57 25.98 26.71 30.74
N SER A 58 26.58 26.21 31.82
CA SER A 58 27.05 24.84 31.88
C SER A 58 25.93 23.96 31.35
N ALA A 59 26.21 23.15 30.32
CA ALA A 59 25.22 22.28 29.72
C ALA A 59 24.84 21.21 30.75
N HIS A 60 23.86 21.53 31.60
CA HIS A 60 23.39 20.63 32.65
C HIS A 60 22.84 19.36 32.00
N ALA A 61 23.16 18.21 32.59
CA ALA A 61 22.61 16.94 32.13
C ALA A 61 21.08 17.01 32.08
N ILE A 62 20.50 16.53 30.99
CA ILE A 62 19.05 16.54 30.81
C ILE A 62 18.45 15.59 31.86
N SER A 63 17.37 16.02 32.52
CA SER A 63 16.82 15.30 33.66
C SER A 63 16.25 13.93 33.24
N ASN A 64 16.51 12.89 34.03
CA ASN A 64 16.04 11.53 33.79
C ASN A 64 14.52 11.43 33.44
N PRO A 65 13.57 12.12 34.12
CA PRO A 65 12.16 12.02 33.75
C PRO A 65 11.84 12.53 32.33
N THR A 66 12.62 13.46 31.79
CA THR A 66 12.41 13.95 30.42
C THR A 66 12.92 12.95 29.37
N LEU A 67 13.99 12.20 29.66
CA LEU A 67 14.59 11.21 28.76
C LEU A 67 14.03 9.80 28.93
N ALA A 68 13.47 9.47 30.09
CA ALA A 68 12.98 8.14 30.40
C ALA A 68 11.81 7.76 29.46
N GLY A 69 12.00 6.66 28.74
CA GLY A 69 10.99 6.11 27.83
C GLY A 69 10.73 6.98 26.59
N ILE A 70 11.72 7.78 26.16
CA ILE A 70 11.58 8.63 24.97
C ILE A 70 11.17 7.82 23.74
N GLU A 71 11.63 6.56 23.64
CA GLU A 71 11.33 5.65 22.54
C GLU A 71 9.83 5.45 22.30
N LYS A 72 9.04 5.42 23.38
CA LYS A 72 7.57 5.25 23.32
C LYS A 72 6.82 6.57 23.22
N ARG A 73 7.38 7.65 23.80
CA ARG A 73 6.69 8.94 23.95
C ARG A 73 6.99 9.91 22.81
N TRP A 74 8.07 9.70 22.06
CA TRP A 74 8.54 10.60 21.00
C TRP A 74 7.45 10.97 19.99
N GLU A 75 6.74 9.98 19.44
CA GLU A 75 5.67 10.19 18.46
C GLU A 75 4.41 10.86 19.04
N ALA A 76 4.20 10.73 20.36
CA ALA A 76 3.06 11.34 21.06
C ALA A 76 3.37 12.75 21.60
N MET A 77 4.63 13.17 21.56
CA MET A 77 5.09 14.45 22.11
C MET A 77 4.74 15.60 21.15
N PRO A 78 4.32 16.78 21.66
CA PRO A 78 4.11 17.96 20.83
C PRO A 78 5.36 18.34 20.03
N PRO A 79 5.23 18.82 18.78
CA PRO A 79 6.37 19.20 17.94
C PRO A 79 7.31 20.24 18.57
N GLN A 80 6.76 21.13 19.41
CA GLN A 80 7.54 22.12 20.16
C GLN A 80 8.47 21.44 21.18
N GLU A 81 7.95 20.51 21.98
CA GLU A 81 8.74 19.77 22.96
C GLU A 81 9.79 18.87 22.29
N GLN A 82 9.46 18.28 21.13
CA GLN A 82 10.43 17.53 20.33
C GLN A 82 11.59 18.42 19.89
N ALA A 83 11.30 19.63 19.42
CA ALA A 83 12.31 20.59 19.01
C ALA A 83 13.17 21.04 20.21
N ASP A 84 12.56 21.37 21.34
CA ASP A 84 13.28 21.83 22.54
C ASP A 84 14.19 20.72 23.10
N LEU A 85 13.70 19.48 23.17
CA LEU A 85 14.48 18.32 23.59
C LEU A 85 15.63 18.05 22.62
N TRP A 86 15.37 18.14 21.31
CA TRP A 86 16.39 17.97 20.28
C TRP A 86 17.49 19.04 20.37
N MET A 87 17.12 20.31 20.58
CA MET A 87 18.09 21.39 20.75
C MET A 87 18.94 21.19 22.01
N ALA A 88 18.32 20.85 23.14
CA ALA A 88 19.05 20.57 24.38
C ALA A 88 20.02 19.39 24.22
N LEU A 89 19.59 18.32 23.56
CA LEU A 89 20.43 17.14 23.35
C LEU A 89 21.57 17.42 22.37
N ARG A 90 21.30 18.19 21.31
CA ARG A 90 22.32 18.68 20.37
C ARG A 90 23.38 19.52 21.06
N ASP A 91 22.99 20.36 22.02
CA ASP A 91 23.93 21.17 22.79
C ASP A 91 24.77 20.30 23.76
N ARG A 92 24.18 19.26 24.36
CA ARG A 92 24.94 18.28 25.17
C ARG A 92 25.94 17.47 24.35
N MET A 93 25.60 17.11 23.11
CA MET A 93 26.49 16.38 22.20
C MET A 93 27.72 17.17 21.73
N LYS A 94 27.75 18.50 21.92
CA LYS A 94 28.92 19.35 21.63
C LYS A 94 30.00 19.26 22.71
N VAL A 95 29.63 18.82 23.92
CA VAL A 95 30.54 18.67 25.08
C VAL A 95 31.22 17.28 25.01
N ASP A 96 32.19 17.01 25.88
CA ASP A 96 32.81 15.69 25.99
C ASP A 96 31.76 14.59 26.22
N TRP A 97 31.83 13.54 25.40
CA TRP A 97 30.89 12.43 25.41
C TRP A 97 31.07 11.53 26.62
N HIS A 98 32.20 11.58 27.32
CA HIS A 98 32.36 10.85 28.59
C HIS A 98 31.48 11.43 29.70
N GLU A 99 31.13 12.71 29.64
CA GLU A 99 30.25 13.39 30.60
C GLU A 99 28.76 13.23 30.29
N MET A 100 28.41 12.61 29.16
CA MET A 100 27.03 12.30 28.80
C MET A 100 26.56 11.00 29.46
N THR A 101 25.40 11.06 30.09
CA THR A 101 24.74 9.90 30.68
C THR A 101 24.37 8.88 29.61
N LEU A 102 24.27 7.59 30.00
CA LEU A 102 23.85 6.54 29.07
C LEU A 102 22.44 6.77 28.50
N GLN A 103 21.56 7.44 29.26
CA GLN A 103 20.20 7.76 28.79
C GLN A 103 20.21 8.85 27.73
N GLU A 104 21.04 9.90 27.88
CA GLU A 104 21.23 10.93 26.85
C GLU A 104 21.75 10.30 25.55
N LYS A 105 22.72 9.37 25.65
CA LYS A 105 23.27 8.66 24.48
C LYS A 105 22.22 7.80 23.78
N LYS A 106 21.43 7.03 24.55
CA LYS A 106 20.34 6.20 24.01
C LYS A 106 19.26 7.05 23.34
N ALA A 107 18.85 8.14 24.00
CA ALA A 107 17.88 9.08 23.44
C ALA A 107 18.40 9.73 22.15
N ALA A 108 19.67 10.15 22.12
CA ALA A 108 20.27 10.77 20.94
C ALA A 108 20.31 9.79 19.76
N TRP A 109 20.69 8.53 20.03
CA TRP A 109 20.67 7.49 19.02
C TRP A 109 19.25 7.22 18.51
N TRP A 110 18.27 7.10 19.41
CA TRP A 110 16.87 6.86 19.04
C TRP A 110 16.28 8.00 18.22
N ILE A 111 16.48 9.27 18.61
CA ILE A 111 15.95 10.44 17.86
C ILE A 111 16.62 10.58 16.50
N ALA A 112 17.89 10.16 16.37
CA ALA A 112 18.59 10.21 15.09
C ALA A 112 18.20 9.06 14.16
N PHE A 113 18.06 7.83 14.69
CA PHE A 113 18.01 6.59 13.89
C PHE A 113 16.82 5.67 14.18
N GLY A 114 15.94 6.03 15.11
CA GLY A 114 14.80 5.20 15.49
C GLY A 114 13.74 5.07 14.38
N PRO A 115 12.84 4.08 14.51
CA PRO A 115 11.71 3.83 13.61
C PRO A 115 10.59 4.86 13.85
N HIS A 116 10.89 6.12 13.57
CA HIS A 116 9.97 7.25 13.74
C HIS A 116 9.95 8.13 12.48
N GLY A 117 8.93 8.97 12.33
CA GLY A 117 8.78 9.84 11.17
C GLY A 117 8.87 9.08 9.83
N PRO A 118 9.77 9.45 8.90
CA PRO A 118 9.93 8.74 7.62
C PRO A 118 10.40 7.28 7.73
N ARG A 119 10.88 6.86 8.90
CA ARG A 119 11.34 5.48 9.17
C ARG A 119 10.35 4.70 10.03
N ALA A 120 9.15 5.22 10.25
CA ALA A 120 8.13 4.53 11.00
C ALA A 120 7.83 3.17 10.35
N GLU A 121 7.85 2.11 11.16
CA GLU A 121 7.43 0.79 10.73
C GLU A 121 5.90 0.71 10.60
N ALA A 122 5.43 -0.30 9.87
CA ALA A 122 4.00 -0.59 9.77
C ALA A 122 3.41 -0.77 11.19
N PRO A 123 2.28 -0.13 11.52
CA PRO A 123 1.66 -0.25 12.82
C PRO A 123 1.42 -1.72 13.20
N PRO A 124 1.54 -2.05 14.51
CA PRO A 124 1.34 -3.41 14.97
C PRO A 124 -0.08 -3.90 14.61
N GLY A 125 -0.15 -5.09 14.01
CA GLY A 125 -1.41 -5.72 13.60
C GLY A 125 -1.92 -5.35 12.20
N GLU A 126 -1.18 -4.58 11.41
CA GLU A 126 -1.55 -4.27 10.02
C GLU A 126 -1.66 -5.54 9.15
N TRP A 127 -0.71 -6.46 9.27
CA TRP A 127 -0.70 -7.72 8.50
C TRP A 127 -1.97 -8.56 8.71
N THR A 128 -2.47 -8.64 9.93
CA THR A 128 -3.72 -9.35 10.25
C THR A 128 -4.92 -8.68 9.59
N LYS A 129 -4.97 -7.34 9.56
CA LYS A 129 -6.03 -6.60 8.88
C LYS A 129 -5.98 -6.84 7.36
N VAL A 130 -4.80 -6.74 6.76
CA VAL A 130 -4.61 -6.99 5.32
C VAL A 130 -5.05 -8.41 4.95
N PHE A 131 -4.63 -9.41 5.73
CA PHE A 131 -5.04 -10.79 5.53
C PHE A 131 -6.57 -10.95 5.62
N LEU A 132 -7.19 -10.42 6.69
CA LEU A 132 -8.63 -10.53 6.92
C LEU A 132 -9.44 -9.87 5.80
N TYR A 133 -9.05 -8.66 5.37
CA TYR A 133 -9.73 -7.98 4.26
C TYR A 133 -9.55 -8.69 2.93
N THR A 134 -8.38 -9.26 2.68
CA THR A 134 -8.13 -10.07 1.48
C THR A 134 -9.02 -11.30 1.46
N MET A 135 -9.08 -12.05 2.57
CA MET A 135 -9.95 -13.22 2.71
C MET A 135 -11.43 -12.86 2.60
N ALA A 136 -11.85 -11.73 3.17
CA ALA A 136 -13.20 -11.22 3.01
C ALA A 136 -13.52 -10.91 1.54
N GLY A 137 -12.60 -10.27 0.82
CA GLY A 137 -12.75 -9.99 -0.61
C GLY A 137 -12.89 -11.27 -1.46
N VAL A 138 -12.09 -12.29 -1.17
CA VAL A 138 -12.20 -13.61 -1.81
C VAL A 138 -13.52 -14.29 -1.45
N GLY A 139 -13.95 -14.22 -0.19
CA GLY A 139 -15.23 -14.77 0.24
C GLY A 139 -16.41 -14.12 -0.50
N ILE A 140 -16.40 -12.80 -0.62
CA ILE A 140 -17.42 -12.03 -1.35
C ILE A 140 -17.42 -12.42 -2.84
N SER A 141 -16.26 -12.55 -3.47
CA SER A 141 -16.19 -12.90 -4.90
C SER A 141 -16.71 -14.31 -5.18
N VAL A 142 -16.38 -15.28 -4.32
CA VAL A 142 -16.89 -16.66 -4.40
C VAL A 142 -18.41 -16.68 -4.18
N ALA A 143 -18.90 -15.97 -3.15
CA ALA A 143 -20.33 -15.89 -2.89
C ALA A 143 -21.10 -15.28 -4.07
N LEU A 144 -20.58 -14.18 -4.65
CA LEU A 144 -21.17 -13.54 -5.82
C LEU A 144 -21.16 -14.48 -7.04
N PHE A 145 -20.06 -15.19 -7.27
CA PHE A 145 -19.96 -16.16 -8.37
C PHE A 145 -21.02 -17.25 -8.24
N TYR A 146 -21.14 -17.89 -7.08
CA TYR A 146 -22.15 -18.94 -6.87
C TYR A 146 -23.59 -18.41 -6.90
N ALA A 147 -23.81 -17.17 -6.43
CA ALA A 147 -25.12 -16.53 -6.52
C ALA A 147 -25.53 -16.28 -7.97
N ILE A 148 -24.63 -15.86 -8.86
CA ILE A 148 -24.93 -15.69 -10.29
C ILE A 148 -25.05 -17.05 -10.97
N HIS A 149 -24.15 -17.99 -10.64
CA HIS A 149 -24.09 -19.31 -11.26
C HIS A 149 -25.31 -20.19 -10.92
N SER A 150 -25.96 -19.99 -9.78
CA SER A 150 -27.17 -20.75 -9.41
C SER A 150 -28.37 -20.47 -10.33
N PHE A 151 -28.39 -19.33 -11.04
CA PHE A 151 -29.40 -19.00 -12.04
C PHE A 151 -29.01 -19.43 -13.46
N ALA A 152 -27.90 -20.15 -13.63
CA ALA A 152 -27.44 -20.62 -14.94
C ALA A 152 -28.31 -21.78 -15.47
N ARG A 153 -28.20 -22.01 -16.79
CA ARG A 153 -28.89 -23.12 -17.47
C ARG A 153 -28.38 -24.47 -16.96
N PRO A 154 -29.21 -25.53 -17.01
CA PRO A 154 -28.78 -26.87 -16.63
C PRO A 154 -27.62 -27.36 -17.51
N PRO A 155 -26.78 -28.28 -16.99
CA PRO A 155 -25.65 -28.84 -17.74
C PRO A 155 -26.12 -29.61 -18.99
N PRO A 156 -25.28 -29.70 -20.04
CA PRO A 156 -25.62 -30.42 -21.26
C PRO A 156 -25.73 -31.93 -21.01
N ARG A 157 -26.52 -32.64 -21.83
CA ARG A 157 -26.79 -34.09 -21.68
C ARG A 157 -25.53 -34.96 -21.73
N SER A 158 -24.50 -34.51 -22.46
CA SER A 158 -23.20 -35.19 -22.58
C SER A 158 -22.31 -35.07 -21.33
N MET A 159 -22.63 -34.16 -20.40
CA MET A 159 -21.94 -34.02 -19.12
C MET A 159 -22.64 -34.86 -18.05
N THR A 160 -22.88 -36.13 -18.36
CA THR A 160 -23.40 -37.14 -17.43
C THR A 160 -22.45 -38.34 -17.38
N LYS A 161 -22.38 -39.01 -16.22
CA LYS A 161 -21.50 -40.17 -16.02
C LYS A 161 -21.72 -41.26 -17.08
N GLU A 162 -22.96 -41.61 -17.36
CA GLU A 162 -23.31 -42.68 -18.30
C GLU A 162 -22.84 -42.35 -19.73
N TRP A 163 -23.02 -41.09 -20.17
CA TRP A 163 -22.55 -40.64 -21.48
C TRP A 163 -21.02 -40.67 -21.57
N GLN A 164 -20.34 -40.27 -20.50
CA GLN A 164 -18.87 -40.26 -20.43
C GLN A 164 -18.29 -41.67 -20.36
N GLU A 165 -18.98 -42.62 -19.72
CA GLU A 165 -18.62 -44.04 -19.74
C GLU A 165 -18.83 -44.67 -21.11
N ALA A 166 -19.95 -44.39 -21.79
CA ALA A 166 -20.17 -44.81 -23.18
C ALA A 166 -19.10 -44.23 -24.12
N THR A 167 -18.70 -42.97 -23.90
CA THR A 167 -17.60 -42.33 -24.65
C THR A 167 -16.28 -43.05 -24.40
N ASN A 168 -16.01 -43.46 -23.16
CA ASN A 168 -14.82 -44.23 -22.82
C ASN A 168 -14.81 -45.61 -23.50
N GLU A 169 -15.93 -46.32 -23.55
CA GLU A 169 -16.04 -47.62 -24.25
C GLU A 169 -15.82 -47.48 -25.76
N TYR A 170 -16.41 -46.45 -26.37
CA TYR A 170 -16.18 -46.11 -27.77
C TYR A 170 -14.71 -45.80 -28.06
N LEU A 171 -14.06 -44.98 -27.22
CA LEU A 171 -12.64 -44.65 -27.40
C LEU A 171 -11.72 -45.86 -27.23
N LYS A 172 -12.07 -46.79 -26.33
CA LYS A 172 -11.36 -48.06 -26.16
C LYS A 172 -11.54 -48.97 -27.38
N SER A 173 -12.74 -49.04 -27.96
CA SER A 173 -13.00 -49.86 -29.14
C SER A 173 -12.23 -49.33 -30.36
N GLU A 174 -12.13 -48.02 -30.51
CA GLU A 174 -11.33 -47.35 -31.54
C GLU A 174 -9.82 -47.31 -31.26
N LYS A 175 -9.37 -47.85 -30.11
CA LYS A 175 -7.97 -47.79 -29.65
C LYS A 175 -7.41 -46.36 -29.62
N SER A 176 -8.24 -45.41 -29.25
CA SER A 176 -7.85 -44.01 -29.15
C SER A 176 -6.81 -43.83 -28.05
N ASN A 177 -5.67 -43.24 -28.43
CA ASN A 177 -4.56 -42.92 -27.54
C ASN A 177 -3.96 -44.16 -26.81
N PRO A 178 -3.41 -45.14 -27.55
CA PRO A 178 -3.03 -46.45 -27.02
C PRO A 178 -1.72 -46.46 -26.20
N LEU A 179 -0.90 -45.40 -26.25
CA LEU A 179 0.36 -45.34 -25.52
C LEU A 179 0.20 -44.83 -24.08
N TYR A 180 -0.60 -43.77 -23.88
CA TYR A 180 -0.72 -43.07 -22.58
C TYR A 180 -2.17 -42.85 -22.13
N GLY A 181 -3.15 -43.10 -22.99
CA GLY A 181 -4.54 -42.79 -22.73
C GLY A 181 -5.36 -44.01 -22.33
N ILE A 182 -6.68 -43.85 -22.45
CA ILE A 182 -7.66 -44.81 -21.94
C ILE A 182 -7.60 -46.22 -22.56
N SER A 183 -6.95 -46.33 -23.72
CA SER A 183 -6.79 -47.59 -24.46
C SER A 183 -5.43 -48.27 -24.21
N SER A 184 -4.58 -47.73 -23.33
CA SER A 184 -3.29 -48.33 -23.03
C SER A 184 -3.41 -49.52 -22.09
N GLU A 185 -2.52 -50.52 -22.24
CA GLU A 185 -2.55 -51.79 -21.49
C GLU A 185 -2.41 -51.60 -19.97
N GLY A 186 -1.85 -50.46 -19.53
CA GLY A 186 -1.64 -50.12 -18.13
C GLY A 186 -2.56 -49.02 -17.59
N TYR A 187 -3.59 -48.60 -18.34
CA TYR A 187 -4.44 -47.48 -17.91
C TYR A 187 -5.31 -47.84 -16.69
N SER A 188 -5.08 -47.16 -15.58
CA SER A 188 -5.90 -47.23 -14.37
C SER A 188 -6.42 -45.84 -14.01
N GLY A 189 -7.70 -45.59 -14.23
CA GLY A 189 -8.33 -44.30 -13.95
C GLY A 189 -9.77 -44.20 -14.49
N PRO A 190 -10.50 -43.15 -14.10
CA PRO A 190 -11.90 -42.93 -14.50
C PRO A 190 -12.08 -42.52 -15.98
N GLY A 191 -11.02 -42.33 -16.75
CA GLY A 191 -11.11 -41.88 -18.14
C GLY A 191 -11.65 -40.46 -18.25
N HIS A 192 -12.60 -40.25 -19.17
CA HIS A 192 -13.28 -38.97 -19.38
C HIS A 192 -14.44 -38.72 -18.41
N VAL A 193 -14.62 -39.56 -17.38
CA VAL A 193 -15.68 -39.38 -16.38
C VAL A 193 -15.30 -38.25 -15.42
N GLN A 194 -16.01 -37.13 -15.52
CA GLN A 194 -15.84 -35.93 -14.70
C GLN A 194 -17.14 -35.50 -14.02
N SER A 195 -18.27 -35.98 -14.51
CA SER A 195 -19.61 -35.54 -14.09
C SER A 195 -20.29 -36.54 -13.15
N LYS A 196 -21.33 -36.07 -12.46
CA LYS A 196 -22.18 -36.93 -11.61
C LYS A 196 -23.15 -37.76 -12.49
N SER A 197 -23.81 -38.75 -11.90
CA SER A 197 -24.78 -39.58 -12.65
C SER A 197 -25.97 -38.75 -13.15
N ALA A 198 -26.54 -39.12 -14.30
CA ALA A 198 -27.67 -38.39 -14.90
C ALA A 198 -28.86 -38.26 -13.93
N LYS A 199 -29.14 -39.33 -13.17
CA LYS A 199 -30.17 -39.35 -12.11
C LYS A 199 -29.94 -38.27 -11.04
N SER A 200 -28.68 -38.05 -10.64
CA SER A 200 -28.34 -37.03 -9.65
C SER A 200 -28.44 -35.60 -10.18
N GLN A 201 -28.43 -35.43 -11.50
CA GLN A 201 -28.59 -34.13 -12.16
C GLN A 201 -30.03 -33.88 -12.63
N GLY A 202 -30.97 -34.78 -12.34
CA GLY A 202 -32.37 -34.65 -12.76
C GLY A 202 -32.57 -34.77 -14.27
N ILE A 203 -31.62 -35.37 -14.99
CA ILE A 203 -31.68 -35.56 -16.45
C ILE A 203 -32.26 -36.96 -16.70
N SER A 204 -33.42 -37.04 -17.35
CA SER A 204 -33.97 -38.29 -17.86
C SER A 204 -33.20 -38.73 -19.11
N LEU A 205 -32.67 -39.95 -19.06
CA LEU A 205 -31.99 -40.63 -20.17
C LEU A 205 -32.98 -41.52 -20.95
N GLU A 206 -34.24 -41.11 -21.06
CA GLU A 206 -35.15 -41.82 -21.96
C GLU A 206 -34.69 -41.61 -23.39
N ALA A 207 -34.46 -42.73 -24.08
CA ALA A 207 -34.22 -42.76 -25.51
C ALA A 207 -35.53 -42.34 -26.18
N GLU A 208 -35.56 -41.13 -26.74
CA GLU A 208 -36.56 -40.83 -27.76
C GLU A 208 -36.21 -41.71 -28.97
N GLU A 209 -37.03 -42.73 -29.15
CA GLU A 209 -37.06 -43.64 -30.30
C GLU A 209 -37.64 -42.94 -31.54
#